data_AF-A0A7C7E3F4-F1
#
_entry.id   AF-A0A7C7E3F4-F1
#
_cell.length_a   1.000
_cell.length_b   1.000
_cell.length_c   1.000
_cell.angle_alpha   90.00
_cell.angle_beta   90.00
_cell.angle_gamma   90.00
#
_symmetry.space_group_name_H-M   'P 1'
#
loop_
_entity.id
_entity.type
_entity.pdbx_description
1 polymer ?
#
loop_
_entity_poly.entity_id
_entity_poly.type
_entity_poly.pdbx_seq_one_letter_code
_entity_poly.pdbx_strand_id
1 'polypeptide(L)'
;MTPSLLAPDLIPVRESPRRYYDRDFVVTDAYRESLPDLQNGPASLIQGSPVAIQQVGIHNFRLPLRYASRTGEPLLLETSVTGTVSLEAHKKGINMSRVMRTFYEHKDDAFDLDLLEEILHDYRTSLGSLDAHLILRFNYPMVNESLRSGLFGYQYYQVALEARMDRFGAVRKFIHFDFVYSSTCPCSYEL
;
A
#
# COMPACT_ATOMS: atom_id res chain seq x y z
N MET A 1 49.55 -41.73 1.91
CA MET A 1 49.46 -40.26 1.88
C MET A 1 48.02 -39.88 2.11
N THR A 2 47.70 -39.50 3.34
CA THR A 2 46.35 -39.20 3.84
C THR A 2 45.98 -37.79 3.40
N PRO A 3 44.86 -37.55 2.69
CA PRO A 3 44.41 -36.19 2.44
C PRO A 3 43.83 -35.62 3.74
N SER A 4 44.45 -34.53 4.20
CA SER A 4 44.01 -33.71 5.32
C SER A 4 42.67 -33.06 4.98
N LEU A 5 41.64 -33.41 5.74
CA LEU A 5 40.36 -32.71 5.75
C LEU A 5 40.57 -31.37 6.47
N LEU A 6 40.56 -30.25 5.72
CA LEU A 6 40.41 -28.92 6.32
C LEU A 6 39.06 -28.86 7.04
N ALA A 7 39.10 -28.41 8.29
CA ALA A 7 37.91 -28.19 9.11
C ALA A 7 36.98 -27.14 8.46
N PRO A 8 35.65 -27.29 8.53
CA PRO A 8 34.72 -26.26 8.07
C PRO A 8 34.82 -25.03 8.98
N ASP A 9 34.87 -23.86 8.35
CA ASP A 9 34.87 -22.56 9.02
C ASP A 9 33.75 -22.45 10.05
N LEU A 10 34.12 -22.01 11.24
CA LEU A 10 33.27 -21.84 12.42
C LEU A 10 32.11 -20.89 12.09
N ILE A 11 30.88 -21.42 12.05
CA ILE A 11 29.66 -20.61 12.09
C ILE A 11 29.66 -19.85 13.42
N PRO A 12 29.60 -18.50 13.45
CA PRO A 12 29.61 -17.77 14.70
C PRO A 12 28.39 -18.16 15.52
N VAL A 13 28.65 -18.63 16.75
CA VAL A 13 27.62 -18.96 17.74
C VAL A 13 26.80 -17.70 17.99
N ARG A 14 25.55 -17.66 17.52
CA ARG A 14 24.63 -16.55 17.83
C ARG A 14 24.28 -16.62 19.31
N GLU A 15 24.78 -15.66 20.08
CA GLU A 15 24.45 -15.50 21.50
C GLU A 15 22.93 -15.39 21.66
N SER A 16 22.37 -16.12 22.61
CA SER A 16 20.92 -16.13 22.83
C SER A 16 20.46 -14.76 23.31
N PRO A 17 19.33 -14.21 22.84
CA PRO A 17 18.86 -12.91 23.29
C PRO A 17 18.61 -12.95 24.81
N ARG A 18 19.20 -11.99 25.54
CA ARG A 18 18.99 -11.84 26.98
C ARG A 18 17.52 -11.47 27.21
N ARG A 19 16.80 -12.25 28.01
CA ARG A 19 15.38 -12.03 28.34
C ARG A 19 15.18 -11.04 29.49
N TYR A 20 16.05 -10.04 29.59
CA TYR A 20 15.97 -8.98 30.60
C TYR A 20 15.68 -7.67 29.89
N TYR A 21 14.60 -7.00 30.30
CA TYR A 21 14.21 -5.69 29.78
C TYR A 21 14.68 -4.62 30.76
N ASP A 22 15.59 -3.76 30.30
CA ASP A 22 16.06 -2.60 31.06
C ASP A 22 14.99 -1.50 31.05
N ARG A 23 14.48 -1.15 32.24
CA ARG A 23 13.42 -0.15 32.40
C ARG A 23 13.93 1.29 32.33
N ASP A 24 15.21 1.49 32.56
CA ASP A 24 15.84 2.81 32.57
C ASP A 24 16.50 3.13 31.22
N PHE A 25 16.36 2.23 30.24
CA PHE A 25 16.90 2.41 28.91
C PHE A 25 16.21 3.56 28.17
N VAL A 26 17.00 4.58 27.81
CA VAL A 26 16.57 5.70 26.99
C VAL A 26 17.30 5.65 25.65
N VAL A 27 16.54 5.66 24.55
CA VAL A 27 17.09 5.73 23.20
C VAL A 27 17.72 7.10 22.97
N THR A 28 19.05 7.17 22.94
CA THR A 28 19.79 8.37 22.54
C THR A 28 20.01 8.41 21.03
N ASP A 29 20.32 9.58 20.47
CA ASP A 29 20.68 9.70 19.05
C ASP A 29 21.91 8.84 18.70
N ALA A 30 22.94 8.88 19.54
CA ALA A 30 24.14 8.05 19.37
C ALA A 30 23.83 6.54 19.41
N TYR A 31 22.89 6.10 20.26
CA TYR A 31 22.43 4.71 20.26
C TYR A 31 21.69 4.37 18.97
N ARG A 32 20.77 5.23 18.52
CA ARG A 32 20.03 5.04 17.26
C ARG A 32 20.98 4.90 16.07
N GLU A 33 22.04 5.70 16.02
CA GLU A 33 23.08 5.65 14.97
C GLU A 33 23.93 4.37 15.02
N SER A 34 24.06 3.75 16.19
CA SER A 34 24.80 2.48 16.34
C SER A 34 24.02 1.25 15.89
N LEU A 35 22.71 1.36 15.67
CA LEU A 35 21.87 0.24 15.25
C LEU A 35 22.19 -0.16 13.79
N PRO A 36 22.41 -1.46 13.51
CA PRO A 36 22.69 -1.91 12.15
C PRO A 36 21.47 -1.74 11.25
N ASP A 37 21.68 -1.22 10.04
CA ASP A 37 20.64 -1.18 9.02
C ASP A 37 20.44 -2.57 8.40
N LEU A 38 19.49 -3.32 8.96
CA LEU A 38 19.17 -4.66 8.51
C LEU A 38 18.55 -4.70 7.11
N GLN A 39 17.89 -3.62 6.68
CA GLN A 39 17.16 -3.58 5.41
C GLN A 39 18.11 -3.26 4.25
N ASN A 40 19.06 -2.34 4.44
CA ASN A 40 20.03 -1.91 3.43
C ASN A 40 21.41 -2.58 3.58
N GLY A 41 21.56 -3.52 4.51
CA GLY A 41 22.80 -4.29 4.69
C GLY A 41 23.18 -5.12 3.44
N PRO A 42 24.43 -5.62 3.36
CA PRO A 42 24.98 -6.21 2.14
C PRO A 42 24.21 -7.44 1.62
N ALA A 43 24.16 -7.58 0.29
CA ALA A 43 23.46 -8.68 -0.39
C ALA A 43 24.03 -10.07 -0.05
N SER A 44 25.26 -10.15 0.46
CA SER A 44 25.88 -11.39 0.96
C SER A 44 25.12 -12.04 2.13
N LEU A 45 24.23 -11.31 2.80
CA LEU A 45 23.36 -11.83 3.86
C LEU A 45 22.06 -12.44 3.32
N ILE A 46 21.77 -12.31 2.02
CA ILE A 46 20.58 -12.89 1.38
C ILE A 46 20.88 -14.36 1.10
N GLN A 47 20.17 -15.26 1.78
CA GLN A 47 20.25 -16.69 1.50
C GLN A 47 19.16 -17.09 0.51
N GLY A 48 19.54 -17.80 -0.55
CA GLY A 48 18.61 -18.31 -1.57
C GLY A 48 18.89 -17.76 -2.98
N SER A 49 18.03 -18.15 -3.93
CA SER A 49 18.12 -17.67 -5.31
C SER A 49 17.58 -16.22 -5.42
N PRO A 50 18.25 -15.33 -6.16
CA PRO A 50 17.77 -13.97 -6.36
C PRO A 50 16.55 -13.98 -7.29
N VAL A 51 15.36 -13.87 -6.70
CA VAL A 51 14.09 -13.84 -7.44
C VAL A 51 13.39 -12.49 -7.19
N ALA A 52 12.91 -11.86 -8.27
CA ALA A 52 12.17 -10.61 -8.17
C ALA A 52 10.77 -10.84 -7.59
N ILE A 53 10.32 -9.95 -6.72
CA ILE A 53 8.96 -9.96 -6.18
C ILE A 53 8.10 -9.03 -7.03
N GLN A 54 7.04 -9.58 -7.63
CA GLN A 54 6.18 -8.81 -8.53
C GLN A 54 5.38 -7.73 -7.78
N GLN A 55 4.88 -8.05 -6.59
CA GLN A 55 4.14 -7.12 -5.75
C GLN A 55 4.45 -7.36 -4.27
N VAL A 56 4.94 -6.32 -3.61
CA VAL A 56 5.13 -6.27 -2.16
C VAL A 56 4.68 -4.90 -1.65
N GLY A 57 4.00 -4.87 -0.50
CA GLY A 57 3.38 -3.64 -0.02
C GLY A 57 2.34 -3.87 1.07
N ILE A 58 1.48 -2.89 1.25
CA ILE A 58 0.37 -2.94 2.21
C ILE A 58 -0.93 -3.35 1.49
N HIS A 59 -1.78 -4.07 2.20
CA HIS A 59 -3.08 -4.50 1.68
C HIS A 59 -4.16 -4.25 2.72
N ASN A 60 -5.27 -3.66 2.28
CA ASN A 60 -6.46 -3.41 3.12
C ASN A 60 -6.17 -2.65 4.42
N PHE A 61 -5.25 -1.69 4.37
CA PHE A 61 -5.05 -0.75 5.47
C PHE A 61 -6.16 0.31 5.44
N ARG A 62 -6.77 0.63 6.58
CA ARG A 62 -7.92 1.55 6.61
C ARG A 62 -7.54 2.92 7.16
N LEU A 63 -7.94 3.96 6.43
CA LEU A 63 -7.75 5.36 6.82
C LEU A 63 -8.99 6.19 6.45
N PRO A 64 -9.34 7.21 7.24
CA PRO A 64 -10.29 8.23 6.80
C PRO A 64 -9.61 9.17 5.81
N LEU A 65 -10.11 9.22 4.57
CA LEU A 65 -9.60 10.10 3.50
C LEU A 65 -10.70 11.06 3.03
N ARG A 66 -10.30 12.24 2.55
CA ARG A 66 -11.22 13.26 2.04
C ARG A 66 -11.48 13.05 0.56
N TYR A 67 -12.72 13.14 0.12
CA TYR A 67 -13.11 13.06 -1.29
C TYR A 67 -13.94 14.27 -1.68
N ALA A 68 -13.77 14.75 -2.92
CA ALA A 68 -14.60 15.81 -3.45
C ALA A 68 -16.08 15.41 -3.44
N SER A 69 -16.95 16.36 -3.13
CA SER A 69 -18.40 16.17 -3.16
C SER A 69 -19.06 17.18 -4.09
N ARG A 70 -20.29 16.88 -4.52
CA ARG A 70 -21.07 17.78 -5.38
C ARG A 70 -21.43 19.10 -4.69
N THR A 71 -21.50 19.12 -3.36
CA THR A 71 -21.83 20.34 -2.59
C THR A 71 -20.61 21.23 -2.36
N GLY A 72 -19.41 20.78 -2.73
CA GLY A 72 -18.14 21.49 -2.55
C GLY A 72 -17.46 21.21 -1.20
N GLU A 73 -18.19 20.71 -0.21
CA GLU A 73 -17.58 20.27 1.07
C GLU A 73 -17.01 18.85 0.94
N PRO A 74 -15.72 18.61 1.24
CA PRO A 74 -15.15 17.28 1.15
C PRO A 74 -15.80 16.28 2.10
N LEU A 75 -16.06 15.06 1.60
CA LEU A 75 -16.56 13.95 2.42
C LEU A 75 -15.38 13.20 3.03
N LEU A 76 -15.37 13.04 4.35
CA LEU A 76 -14.42 12.17 5.04
C LEU A 76 -14.96 10.73 5.05
N LEU A 77 -14.35 9.84 4.29
CA LEU A 77 -14.79 8.45 4.13
C LEU A 77 -13.74 7.47 4.61
N GLU A 78 -14.16 6.44 5.35
CA GLU A 78 -13.31 5.29 5.62
C GLU A 78 -12.93 4.62 4.29
N THR A 79 -11.63 4.53 4.03
CA THR A 79 -11.05 4.00 2.79
C THR A 79 -10.15 2.82 3.08
N SER A 80 -10.33 1.74 2.34
CA SER A 80 -9.38 0.62 2.28
C SER A 80 -8.31 0.91 1.23
N VAL A 81 -7.06 0.91 1.68
CA VAL A 81 -5.87 1.23 0.91
C VAL A 81 -5.06 -0.04 0.64
N THR A 82 -4.74 -0.27 -0.63
CA THR A 82 -3.80 -1.31 -1.06
C THR A 82 -2.75 -0.65 -1.94
N GLY A 83 -1.51 -0.59 -1.46
CA GLY A 83 -0.38 0.00 -2.16
C GLY A 83 0.75 -1.02 -2.28
N THR A 84 1.14 -1.38 -3.49
CA THR A 84 2.18 -2.37 -3.77
C THR A 84 3.18 -1.86 -4.79
N VAL A 85 4.41 -2.37 -4.70
CA VAL A 85 5.49 -2.08 -5.63
C VAL A 85 6.20 -3.37 -6.03
N SER A 86 6.87 -3.34 -7.17
CA SER A 86 7.80 -4.40 -7.56
C SER A 86 9.11 -4.31 -6.76
N LEU A 87 9.76 -5.44 -6.53
CA LEU A 87 11.06 -5.51 -5.88
C LEU A 87 12.02 -6.31 -6.75
N GLU A 88 13.14 -5.68 -7.10
CA GLU A 88 14.20 -6.34 -7.86
C GLU A 88 14.87 -7.46 -7.07
N ALA A 89 15.34 -8.48 -7.78
CA ALA A 89 15.91 -9.70 -7.21
C ALA A 89 17.11 -9.48 -6.28
N HIS A 90 17.82 -8.36 -6.43
CA HIS A 90 18.99 -8.02 -5.63
C HIS A 90 18.66 -7.18 -4.37
N LYS A 91 17.39 -6.77 -4.21
CA LYS A 91 16.92 -6.00 -3.05
C LYS A 91 16.31 -6.92 -2.01
N LYS A 92 16.60 -6.66 -0.72
CA LYS A 92 16.10 -7.47 0.41
C LYS A 92 14.62 -7.26 0.72
N GLY A 93 14.13 -6.04 0.54
CA GLY A 93 12.78 -5.68 0.95
C GLY A 93 12.48 -4.21 0.70
N ILE A 94 11.27 -3.81 1.05
CA ILE A 94 10.79 -2.42 1.00
C ILE A 94 10.58 -1.89 2.42
N ASN A 95 10.63 -0.56 2.56
CA ASN A 95 10.21 0.07 3.80
C ASN A 95 8.68 0.24 3.77
N MET A 96 7.95 -0.72 4.34
CA MET A 96 6.48 -0.71 4.32
C MET A 96 5.89 0.53 5.01
N SER A 97 6.57 1.07 6.03
CA SER A 97 6.10 2.26 6.75
C SER A 97 6.13 3.53 5.90
N ARG A 98 6.99 3.60 4.87
CA ARG A 98 7.03 4.74 3.93
C ARG A 98 5.72 4.84 3.14
N VAL A 99 5.20 3.71 2.67
CA VAL A 99 3.92 3.64 1.95
C VAL A 99 2.81 4.27 2.78
N MET A 100 2.74 3.94 4.08
CA MET A 100 1.75 4.52 4.99
C MET A 100 1.98 6.02 5.25
N ARG A 101 3.23 6.44 5.42
CA ARG A 101 3.57 7.85 5.71
C ARG A 101 3.16 8.80 4.60
N THR A 102 3.30 8.40 3.34
CA THR A 102 2.85 9.21 2.20
C THR A 102 1.36 9.56 2.29
N PHE A 103 0.50 8.64 2.74
CA PHE A 103 -0.92 8.97 2.97
C PHE A 103 -1.14 9.99 4.11
N TYR A 104 -0.27 9.99 5.13
CA TYR A 104 -0.34 10.98 6.20
C TYR A 104 0.16 12.36 5.77
N GLU A 105 1.11 12.41 4.83
CA GLU A 105 1.59 13.66 4.22
C GLU A 105 0.44 14.33 3.42
N HIS A 106 -0.38 13.53 2.74
CA HIS A 106 -1.55 13.98 1.98
C HIS A 106 -2.88 13.92 2.75
N LYS A 107 -2.85 13.74 4.08
CA LYS A 107 -4.09 13.49 4.87
C LYS A 107 -5.12 14.60 4.76
N ASP A 108 -4.66 15.82 4.45
CA ASP A 108 -5.52 16.98 4.38
C ASP A 108 -6.05 17.29 2.97
N ASP A 109 -5.48 16.65 1.95
CA ASP A 109 -5.82 16.82 0.55
C ASP A 109 -7.10 16.05 0.19
N ALA A 110 -7.78 16.48 -0.87
CA ALA A 110 -8.86 15.71 -1.46
C ALA A 110 -8.27 14.63 -2.38
N PHE A 111 -8.60 13.37 -2.11
CA PHE A 111 -8.12 12.24 -2.89
C PHE A 111 -8.89 12.11 -4.19
N ASP A 112 -8.16 12.24 -5.29
CA ASP A 112 -8.60 11.98 -6.65
C ASP A 112 -7.53 11.18 -7.42
N LEU A 113 -7.76 10.93 -8.71
CA LEU A 113 -6.84 10.15 -9.52
C LEU A 113 -5.50 10.87 -9.78
N ASP A 114 -5.47 12.19 -9.75
CA ASP A 114 -4.27 12.98 -10.02
C ASP A 114 -3.34 12.91 -8.80
N LEU A 115 -3.90 13.07 -7.59
CA LEU A 115 -3.16 12.85 -6.35
C LEU A 115 -2.62 11.42 -6.25
N LEU A 116 -3.36 10.43 -6.73
CA LEU A 116 -2.88 9.04 -6.78
C LEU A 116 -1.65 8.86 -7.67
N GLU A 117 -1.58 9.59 -8.79
CA GLU A 117 -0.40 9.60 -9.65
C GLU A 117 0.81 10.22 -8.95
N GLU A 118 0.61 11.35 -8.26
CA GLU A 118 1.66 12.00 -7.46
C GLU A 118 2.22 11.05 -6.39
N ILE A 119 1.33 10.38 -5.63
CA ILE A 119 1.71 9.38 -4.62
C ILE A 119 2.54 8.23 -5.24
N LEU A 120 2.19 7.78 -6.45
CA LEU A 120 2.97 6.74 -7.13
C LEU A 120 4.37 7.24 -7.56
N HIS A 121 4.50 8.50 -7.96
CA HIS A 121 5.80 9.10 -8.26
C HIS A 121 6.68 9.20 -6.99
N ASP A 122 6.07 9.50 -5.84
CA ASP A 122 6.77 9.51 -4.55
C ASP A 122 7.19 8.11 -4.12
N TYR A 123 6.38 7.08 -4.38
CA TYR A 123 6.76 5.69 -4.15
C TYR A 123 7.97 5.29 -4.99
N ARG A 124 7.96 5.63 -6.29
CA ARG A 124 9.07 5.35 -7.19
C ARG A 124 10.35 5.99 -6.70
N THR A 125 10.30 7.26 -6.29
CA THR A 125 11.47 8.02 -5.82
C THR A 125 11.97 7.50 -4.47
N SER A 126 11.08 7.22 -3.52
CA SER A 126 11.45 6.84 -2.15
C SER A 126 11.85 5.37 -1.98
N LEU A 127 11.31 4.46 -2.80
CA LEU A 127 11.57 3.01 -2.74
C LEU A 127 12.51 2.53 -3.86
N GLY A 128 12.73 3.35 -4.89
CA GLY A 128 13.52 2.98 -6.07
C GLY A 128 12.96 1.77 -6.81
N SER A 129 11.63 1.67 -6.91
CA SER A 129 10.94 0.55 -7.59
C SER A 129 10.70 0.86 -9.07
N LEU A 130 10.49 -0.20 -9.86
CA LEU A 130 10.16 -0.10 -11.28
C LEU A 130 8.66 0.09 -11.46
N ASP A 131 7.86 -0.89 -11.06
CA ASP A 131 6.39 -0.86 -11.15
C ASP A 131 5.77 -0.55 -9.78
N ALA A 132 4.71 0.26 -9.77
CA ALA A 132 3.97 0.61 -8.57
C ALA A 132 2.45 0.60 -8.82
N HIS A 133 1.67 0.25 -7.80
CA HIS A 133 0.24 0.05 -7.90
C HIS A 133 -0.46 0.51 -6.63
N LEU A 134 -1.52 1.30 -6.79
CA LEU A 134 -2.31 1.83 -5.69
C LEU A 134 -3.79 1.67 -6.00
N ILE A 135 -4.55 1.13 -5.04
CA ILE A 135 -6.01 1.06 -5.07
C ILE A 135 -6.57 1.61 -3.76
N LEU A 136 -7.49 2.56 -3.88
CA LEU A 136 -8.33 3.07 -2.80
C LEU A 136 -9.75 2.58 -3.00
N ARG A 137 -10.37 1.95 -1.99
CA ARG A 137 -11.77 1.50 -2.01
C ARG A 137 -12.58 2.17 -0.92
N PHE A 138 -13.72 2.75 -1.27
CA PHE A 138 -14.60 3.44 -0.34
C PHE A 138 -16.08 3.33 -0.76
N ASN A 139 -16.98 3.63 0.18
CA ASN A 139 -18.41 3.72 -0.08
C ASN A 139 -18.82 5.19 -0.19
N TYR A 140 -19.21 5.63 -1.38
CA TYR A 140 -19.58 7.01 -1.65
C TYR A 140 -21.09 7.23 -1.41
N PRO A 141 -21.49 8.08 -0.45
CA PRO A 141 -22.89 8.36 -0.16
C PRO A 141 -23.47 9.40 -1.13
N MET A 142 -24.68 9.14 -1.63
CA MET A 142 -25.48 10.13 -2.37
C MET A 142 -26.92 10.14 -1.86
N VAL A 143 -27.50 11.34 -1.81
CA VAL A 143 -28.92 11.51 -1.48
C VAL A 143 -29.72 11.43 -2.77
N ASN A 144 -30.66 10.49 -2.81
CA ASN A 144 -31.57 10.27 -3.93
C ASN A 144 -33.01 10.59 -3.50
N GLU A 145 -33.77 11.21 -4.40
CA GLU A 145 -35.21 11.48 -4.21
C GLU A 145 -36.04 10.26 -4.59
N SER A 146 -37.09 9.99 -3.83
CA SER A 146 -38.09 8.98 -4.15
C SER A 146 -38.91 9.40 -5.37
N LEU A 147 -39.05 8.48 -6.32
CA LEU A 147 -39.81 8.69 -7.55
C LEU A 147 -41.31 8.97 -7.32
N ARG A 148 -41.85 8.65 -6.13
CA ARG A 148 -43.30 8.77 -5.86
C ARG A 148 -43.63 9.60 -4.62
N SER A 149 -42.88 9.43 -3.53
CA SER A 149 -43.24 10.07 -2.25
C SER A 149 -42.59 11.43 -2.03
N GLY A 150 -41.60 11.82 -2.87
CA GLY A 150 -40.79 13.03 -2.66
C GLY A 150 -39.89 12.98 -1.43
N LEU A 151 -39.77 11.81 -0.77
CA LEU A 151 -38.85 11.61 0.34
C LEU A 151 -37.42 11.40 -0.17
N PHE A 152 -36.42 11.75 0.65
CA PHE A 152 -35.01 11.58 0.32
C PHE A 152 -34.38 10.45 1.13
N GLY A 153 -33.45 9.72 0.52
CA GLY A 153 -32.72 8.63 1.19
C GLY A 153 -31.26 8.54 0.71
N TYR A 154 -30.41 7.95 1.54
CA TYR A 154 -29.02 7.68 1.17
C TYR A 154 -28.92 6.39 0.34
N GLN A 155 -28.22 6.49 -0.77
CA GLN A 155 -27.69 5.36 -1.52
C GLN A 155 -26.17 5.40 -1.43
N TYR A 156 -25.56 4.27 -1.10
CA TYR A 156 -24.11 4.11 -1.14
C TYR A 156 -23.70 3.41 -2.42
N TYR A 157 -22.61 3.88 -3.01
CA TYR A 157 -21.97 3.28 -4.17
C TYR A 157 -20.56 2.82 -3.79
N GLN A 158 -20.22 1.57 -4.11
CA GLN A 158 -18.85 1.09 -3.93
C GLN A 158 -17.99 1.61 -5.07
N VAL A 159 -16.93 2.33 -4.71
CA VAL A 159 -16.01 2.96 -5.66
C VAL A 159 -14.60 2.48 -5.37
N ALA A 160 -13.82 2.21 -6.43
CA ALA A 160 -12.39 2.07 -6.32
C ALA A 160 -11.66 3.04 -7.27
N LEU A 161 -10.75 3.83 -6.71
CA LEU A 161 -9.78 4.59 -7.50
C LEU A 161 -8.50 3.78 -7.59
N GLU A 162 -8.05 3.50 -8.80
CA GLU A 162 -6.86 2.70 -9.04
C GLU A 162 -5.88 3.46 -9.93
N ALA A 163 -4.60 3.43 -9.56
CA ALA A 163 -3.51 3.94 -10.36
C ALA A 163 -2.40 2.88 -10.46
N ARG A 164 -1.87 2.69 -11.68
CA ARG A 164 -0.79 1.76 -11.98
C ARG A 164 0.32 2.46 -12.74
N MET A 165 1.52 2.45 -12.17
CA MET A 165 2.74 2.97 -12.79
C MET A 165 3.58 1.81 -13.34
N ASP A 166 4.04 1.96 -14.58
CA ASP A 166 5.01 1.05 -15.16
C ASP A 166 6.47 1.45 -14.86
N ARG A 167 7.41 0.55 -15.17
CA ARG A 167 8.86 0.77 -15.07
C ARG A 167 9.38 2.05 -15.73
N PHE A 168 8.70 2.57 -16.75
CA PHE A 168 9.10 3.80 -17.45
C PHE A 168 8.52 5.06 -16.80
N GLY A 169 7.60 4.89 -15.84
CA GLY A 169 6.99 5.96 -15.07
C GLY A 169 5.66 6.41 -15.63
N ALA A 170 5.14 5.74 -16.67
CA ALA A 170 3.82 6.05 -17.20
C ALA A 170 2.74 5.54 -16.26
N VAL A 171 1.80 6.41 -15.90
CA VAL A 171 0.69 6.08 -15.00
C VAL A 171 -0.60 5.88 -15.77
N ARG A 172 -1.29 4.78 -15.46
CA ARG A 172 -2.66 4.51 -15.92
C ARG A 172 -3.61 4.61 -14.74
N LYS A 173 -4.69 5.34 -14.93
CA LYS A 173 -5.72 5.62 -13.93
C LYS A 173 -7.01 4.90 -14.29
N PHE A 174 -7.68 4.32 -13.31
CA PHE A 174 -8.92 3.57 -13.47
C PHE A 174 -9.90 3.94 -12.36
N ILE A 175 -11.18 4.03 -12.72
CA ILE A 175 -12.28 4.14 -11.76
C ILE A 175 -13.11 2.87 -11.89
N HIS A 176 -13.30 2.18 -10.78
CA HIS A 176 -14.25 1.08 -10.65
C HIS A 176 -15.46 1.60 -9.90
N PHE A 177 -16.65 1.30 -10.42
CA PHE A 177 -17.90 1.79 -9.86
C PHE A 177 -18.93 0.67 -9.91
N ASP A 178 -19.37 0.22 -8.74
CA ASP A 178 -20.39 -0.81 -8.65
C ASP A 178 -21.77 -0.16 -8.53
N PHE A 179 -22.55 -0.31 -9.60
CA PHE A 179 -23.92 0.19 -9.70
C PHE A 179 -24.92 -0.96 -9.67
N VAL A 180 -25.77 -0.98 -8.63
CA VAL A 180 -26.90 -1.91 -8.57
C VAL A 180 -28.08 -1.30 -9.29
N TYR A 181 -28.59 -2.00 -10.29
CA TYR A 181 -29.77 -1.60 -11.04
C TYR A 181 -30.75 -2.76 -11.14
N SER A 182 -32.04 -2.42 -11.20
CA SER A 182 -33.08 -3.39 -11.55
C SER A 182 -33.27 -3.35 -13.05
N SER A 183 -33.18 -4.52 -13.70
CA SER A 183 -33.59 -4.70 -15.09
C SER A 183 -34.79 -5.63 -15.14
N THR A 184 -35.63 -5.43 -16.16
CA THR A 184 -36.71 -6.35 -16.49
C THR A 184 -36.43 -6.92 -17.87
N CYS A 185 -36.52 -8.24 -18.00
CA CYS A 185 -36.33 -8.90 -19.29
C CYS A 185 -37.48 -8.50 -20.22
N PRO A 186 -37.22 -7.93 -21.41
CA PRO A 186 -38.30 -7.57 -22.33
C PRO A 186 -39.12 -8.79 -22.75
N CYS A 187 -38.51 -9.98 -22.83
CA CYS A 187 -39.20 -11.22 -23.21
C CYS A 187 -40.26 -11.67 -22.19
N SER A 188 -40.20 -11.23 -20.93
CA SER A 188 -41.20 -11.60 -19.93
C SER A 188 -42.45 -10.72 -19.96
N TYR A 189 -42.49 -9.69 -20.80
CA TYR A 189 -43.64 -8.79 -20.94
C TYR A 189 -44.64 -9.26 -22.02
N GLU A 190 -44.20 -10.09 -22.97
CA GLU A 190 -45.00 -10.50 -24.15
C GLU A 190 -45.64 -11.90 -24.05
N LEU A 191 -45.59 -12.56 -22.88
CA LEU A 191 -46.26 -13.85 -22.61
C LEU A 191 -47.50 -13.66 -21.73
#